data_AF-A0A3D4GZS7-F1
#
_entry.id   AF-A0A3D4GZS7-F1
#
_cell.length_a   1.000
_cell.length_b   1.000
_cell.length_c   1.000
_cell.angle_alpha   90.00
_cell.angle_beta   90.00
_cell.angle_gamma   90.00
#
_symmetry.space_group_name_H-M   'P 1'
#
loop_
_entity.id
_entity.type
_entity.pdbx_description
1 polymer ?
#
loop_
_entity_poly.entity_id
_entity_poly.type
_entity_poly.pdbx_seq_one_letter_code
_entity_poly.pdbx_strand_id
1 'polypeptide(L)'
;MRSVLTFGLVAMLALTIVSCAQPPEEELKAAEEALAKAQSAEADVYATEVYRSAKNTLDDAKSKVEKNDYEAAKSSAIRAKELADQARSQAETNKAKTRDEAQAVINSTSSGLADARSALNAAPQGKGADEDLDQLRSDLAQADASISDARSNLTSGKFKEAVASARSAESKLGQFEGAVQTAMQKIEDWKEKNKAWYLR
;
A
#
# COMPACT_ATOMS: atom_id res chain seq x y z
N MET A 1 6.78 -65.08 66.39
CA MET A 1 5.41 -64.76 66.83
C MET A 1 5.36 -63.27 67.15
N ARG A 2 4.47 -62.53 66.45
CA ARG A 2 3.68 -61.36 66.94
C ARG A 2 4.52 -60.15 67.42
N SER A 3 4.46 -58.96 66.82
CA SER A 3 3.28 -58.10 66.56
C SER A 3 3.77 -56.96 65.64
N VAL A 4 3.25 -56.71 64.43
CA VAL A 4 2.03 -55.97 64.05
C VAL A 4 1.58 -54.87 65.04
N LEU A 5 1.33 -53.67 64.49
CA LEU A 5 0.76 -52.44 65.06
C LEU A 5 1.76 -51.38 65.58
N THR A 6 1.96 -50.33 64.77
CA THR A 6 1.65 -48.90 65.02
C THR A 6 2.32 -48.11 63.89
N PHE A 7 1.71 -47.93 62.72
CA PHE A 7 0.67 -46.93 62.41
C PHE A 7 1.08 -45.52 62.87
N GLY A 8 1.45 -44.66 61.92
CA GLY A 8 1.39 -43.20 62.09
C GLY A 8 2.72 -42.45 62.09
N LEU A 9 3.47 -42.45 60.98
CA LEU A 9 4.28 -41.27 60.61
C LEU A 9 4.63 -41.22 59.12
N VAL A 10 3.69 -41.59 58.24
CA VAL A 10 3.71 -41.09 56.85
C VAL A 10 3.05 -39.70 56.89
N ALA A 11 3.67 -38.79 57.63
CA ALA A 11 3.25 -37.41 57.75
C ALA A 11 3.82 -36.66 56.54
N MET A 12 3.02 -36.66 55.47
CA MET A 12 2.61 -35.41 54.85
C MET A 12 3.74 -34.45 54.49
N LEU A 13 4.53 -34.83 53.48
CA LEU A 13 5.26 -33.86 52.67
C LEU A 13 4.71 -33.88 51.25
N ALA A 14 3.40 -33.62 51.14
CA ALA A 14 2.81 -33.12 49.91
C ALA A 14 3.24 -31.65 49.78
N LEU A 15 4.49 -31.44 49.34
CA LEU A 15 4.91 -30.19 48.72
C LEU A 15 4.13 -30.09 47.42
N THR A 16 2.93 -29.52 47.51
CA THR A 16 2.26 -28.94 46.36
C THR A 16 3.18 -27.84 45.86
N ILE A 17 3.91 -28.14 44.80
CA ILE A 17 4.52 -27.12 43.96
C ILE A 17 3.35 -26.35 43.37
N VAL A 18 2.85 -25.35 44.10
CA VAL A 18 2.07 -24.27 43.52
C VAL A 18 3.08 -23.50 42.69
N SER A 19 3.32 -23.95 41.46
CA SER A 19 3.90 -23.06 40.46
C SER A 19 2.86 -21.98 40.26
N CYS A 20 2.99 -20.90 41.02
CA CYS A 20 2.31 -19.66 40.71
C CYS A 20 2.88 -19.26 39.34
N ALA A 21 2.21 -19.67 38.27
CA ALA A 21 2.61 -19.37 36.90
C ALA A 21 2.70 -17.85 36.81
N GLN A 22 3.91 -17.35 36.56
CA GLN A 22 4.17 -15.92 36.52
C GLN A 22 3.64 -15.37 35.18
N PRO A 23 3.11 -14.13 35.14
CA PRO A 23 2.70 -13.50 33.89
C PRO A 23 3.83 -13.48 32.84
N PRO A 24 3.53 -13.67 31.54
CA PRO A 24 4.53 -13.69 30.46
C PRO A 24 4.95 -12.27 30.04
N GLU A 25 5.52 -11.52 30.98
CA GLU A 25 5.88 -10.11 30.78
C GLU A 25 6.92 -9.91 29.67
N GLU A 26 7.90 -10.81 29.58
CA GLU A 26 8.94 -10.75 28.55
C GLU A 26 8.36 -10.89 27.14
N GLU A 27 7.46 -11.85 26.94
CA GLU A 27 6.84 -12.09 25.63
C GLU A 27 5.87 -10.96 25.25
N LEU A 28 5.11 -10.43 26.20
CA LEU A 28 4.22 -9.27 25.95
C LEU A 28 5.02 -8.05 25.54
N LYS A 29 6.11 -7.75 26.26
CA LYS A 29 7.00 -6.63 25.93
C LYS A 29 7.63 -6.83 24.55
N ALA A 30 8.10 -8.04 24.23
CA ALA A 30 8.65 -8.35 22.92
C ALA A 30 7.63 -8.17 21.79
N ALA A 31 6.37 -8.53 22.01
CA ALA A 31 5.28 -8.32 21.07
C ALA A 31 4.94 -6.83 20.88
N GLU A 32 4.91 -6.05 21.97
CA GLU A 32 4.71 -4.60 21.93
C GLU A 32 5.82 -3.89 21.15
N GLU A 33 7.08 -4.24 21.42
CA GLU A 33 8.23 -3.70 20.68
C GLU A 33 8.18 -4.08 19.20
N ALA A 34 7.77 -5.31 18.87
CA ALA A 34 7.61 -5.73 17.48
C ALA A 34 6.48 -4.95 16.78
N LEU A 35 5.35 -4.71 17.45
CA LEU A 35 4.27 -3.87 16.91
C LEU A 35 4.70 -2.42 16.70
N ALA A 36 5.48 -1.85 17.61
CA ALA A 36 6.01 -0.50 17.45
C ALA A 36 6.98 -0.40 16.25
N LYS A 37 7.81 -1.43 16.03
CA LYS A 37 8.67 -1.53 14.84
C LYS A 37 7.85 -1.68 13.56
N ALA A 38 6.79 -2.48 13.57
CA ALA A 38 5.88 -2.62 12.44
C ALA A 38 5.17 -1.29 12.12
N GLN A 39 4.68 -0.58 13.13
CA GLN A 39 4.08 0.74 12.96
C GLN A 39 5.08 1.77 12.40
N SER A 40 6.33 1.75 12.87
CA SER A 40 7.39 2.62 12.35
C SER A 40 7.73 2.32 10.88
N ALA A 41 7.51 1.09 10.44
CA ALA A 41 7.59 0.68 9.04
C ALA A 41 6.28 0.93 8.26
N GLU A 42 5.30 1.63 8.85
CA GLU A 42 3.99 1.95 8.26
C GLU A 42 3.20 0.69 7.88
N ALA A 43 3.27 -0.34 8.71
CA ALA A 43 2.53 -1.59 8.47
C ALA A 43 1.01 -1.43 8.54
N ASP A 44 0.50 -0.41 9.22
CA ASP A 44 -0.90 0.00 9.15
C ASP A 44 -1.33 0.45 7.75
N VAL A 45 -0.40 1.00 6.96
CA VAL A 45 -0.64 1.46 5.58
C VAL A 45 -0.30 0.37 4.55
N TYR A 46 0.82 -0.32 4.72
CA TYR A 46 1.39 -1.21 3.71
C TYR A 46 1.22 -2.71 4.00
N ALA A 47 0.76 -3.08 5.20
CA ALA A 47 0.49 -4.47 5.60
C ALA A 47 -0.72 -4.58 6.55
N THR A 48 -1.77 -3.78 6.26
CA THR A 48 -2.89 -3.47 7.19
C THR A 48 -3.50 -4.70 7.86
N GLU A 49 -3.79 -5.77 7.09
CA GLU A 49 -4.43 -6.97 7.62
C GLU A 49 -3.56 -7.74 8.62
N VAL A 50 -2.27 -7.89 8.32
CA VAL A 50 -1.33 -8.60 9.20
C VAL A 50 -1.02 -7.75 10.44
N TYR A 51 -0.88 -6.43 10.26
CA TYR A 51 -0.69 -5.49 11.37
C TYR A 51 -1.90 -5.50 12.33
N ARG A 52 -3.12 -5.45 11.79
CA ARG A 52 -4.36 -5.56 12.57
C ARG A 52 -4.45 -6.90 13.31
N SER A 53 -4.06 -7.99 12.65
CA SER A 53 -4.02 -9.31 13.27
C SER A 53 -3.02 -9.38 14.42
N ALA A 54 -1.84 -8.77 14.27
CA ALA A 54 -0.84 -8.66 15.34
C ALA A 54 -1.39 -7.93 16.55
N LYS A 55 -2.03 -6.76 16.34
CA LYS A 55 -2.65 -5.96 17.40
C LYS A 55 -3.73 -6.73 18.13
N ASN A 56 -4.66 -7.33 17.40
CA ASN A 56 -5.75 -8.12 17.99
C ASN A 56 -5.23 -9.31 18.81
N THR A 57 -4.15 -9.95 18.35
CA THR A 57 -3.56 -11.11 19.04
C THR A 57 -2.82 -10.67 20.31
N LEU A 58 -2.19 -9.49 20.30
CA LEU A 58 -1.61 -8.91 21.52
C LEU A 58 -2.71 -8.54 22.54
N ASP A 59 -3.81 -7.95 22.08
CA ASP A 59 -4.94 -7.60 22.95
C ASP A 59 -5.57 -8.87 23.57
N ASP A 60 -5.68 -9.95 22.80
CA ASP A 60 -6.07 -11.28 23.31
C ASP A 60 -5.08 -11.83 24.34
N ALA A 61 -3.76 -11.72 24.10
CA ALA A 61 -2.73 -12.11 25.06
C ALA A 61 -2.90 -11.38 26.40
N LYS A 62 -3.12 -10.06 26.36
CA LYS A 62 -3.36 -9.23 27.55
C LYS A 62 -4.64 -9.65 28.27
N SER A 63 -5.74 -9.90 27.56
CA SER A 63 -6.99 -10.39 28.16
C SER A 63 -6.82 -11.76 28.84
N LYS A 64 -5.95 -12.64 28.32
CA LYS A 64 -5.64 -13.93 28.95
C LYS A 64 -4.83 -13.77 30.23
N VAL A 65 -3.92 -12.79 30.30
CA VAL A 65 -3.24 -12.43 31.55
C VAL A 65 -4.23 -11.99 32.62
N GLU A 66 -5.20 -11.14 32.28
CA GLU A 66 -6.25 -10.69 33.22
C GLU A 66 -7.08 -11.86 33.77
N LYS A 67 -7.21 -12.94 32.99
CA LYS A 67 -7.90 -14.19 33.37
C LYS A 67 -7.01 -15.19 34.10
N ASN A 68 -5.74 -14.87 34.34
CA ASN A 68 -4.71 -15.75 34.88
C ASN A 68 -4.42 -16.99 33.99
N ASP A 69 -4.76 -16.94 32.71
CA ASP A 69 -4.46 -17.99 31.73
C ASP A 69 -3.09 -17.74 31.08
N TYR A 70 -2.03 -17.90 31.89
CA TYR A 70 -0.69 -17.43 31.53
C TYR A 70 -0.03 -18.23 30.39
N GLU A 71 -0.30 -19.53 30.28
CA GLU A 71 0.21 -20.35 29.17
C GLU A 71 -0.41 -19.94 27.84
N ALA A 72 -1.74 -19.73 27.80
CA ALA A 72 -2.40 -19.23 26.60
C ALA A 72 -1.98 -17.79 26.30
N ALA A 73 -1.79 -16.95 27.31
CA ALA A 73 -1.29 -15.58 27.15
C ALA A 73 0.11 -15.57 26.52
N LYS A 74 1.02 -16.43 26.99
CA LYS A 74 2.38 -16.58 26.46
C LYS A 74 2.35 -16.99 24.99
N SER A 75 1.54 -18.00 24.65
CA SER A 75 1.37 -18.45 23.27
C SER A 75 0.83 -17.33 22.36
N SER A 76 -0.20 -16.60 22.81
CA SER A 76 -0.73 -15.45 22.09
C SER A 76 0.31 -14.33 21.94
N ALA A 77 1.10 -14.03 22.96
CA ALA A 77 2.14 -13.00 22.91
C ALA A 77 3.24 -13.34 21.89
N ILE A 78 3.73 -14.58 21.87
CA ILE A 78 4.69 -15.06 20.86
C ILE A 78 4.09 -14.92 19.46
N ARG A 79 2.84 -15.34 19.27
CA ARG A 79 2.15 -15.24 17.98
C ARG A 79 1.96 -13.78 17.54
N ALA A 80 1.63 -12.88 18.46
CA ALA A 80 1.50 -11.45 18.19
C ALA A 80 2.83 -10.85 17.73
N LYS A 81 3.94 -11.22 18.37
CA LYS A 81 5.29 -10.83 17.94
C LYS A 81 5.59 -11.31 16.52
N GLU A 82 5.33 -12.58 16.21
CA GLU A 82 5.55 -13.13 14.86
C GLU A 82 4.71 -12.39 13.79
N LEU A 83 3.44 -12.13 14.08
CA LEU A 83 2.57 -11.35 13.19
C LEU A 83 3.11 -9.93 13.00
N ALA A 84 3.61 -9.29 14.05
CA ALA A 84 4.16 -7.95 13.96
C ALA A 84 5.47 -7.92 13.14
N ASP A 85 6.37 -8.89 13.35
CA ASP A 85 7.58 -9.04 12.53
C ASP A 85 7.24 -9.29 11.05
N GLN A 86 6.23 -10.12 10.79
CA GLN A 86 5.69 -10.35 9.44
C GLN A 86 5.10 -9.08 8.84
N ALA A 87 4.30 -8.33 9.61
CA ALA A 87 3.69 -7.08 9.18
C ALA A 87 4.77 -6.05 8.80
N ARG A 88 5.84 -5.91 9.61
CA ARG A 88 6.99 -5.06 9.29
C ARG A 88 7.61 -5.44 7.94
N SER A 89 7.98 -6.71 7.76
CA SER A 89 8.64 -7.18 6.54
C SER A 89 7.78 -6.98 5.29
N GLN A 90 6.47 -7.25 5.41
CA GLN A 90 5.51 -6.98 4.34
C GLN A 90 5.38 -5.49 4.04
N ALA A 91 5.34 -4.64 5.08
CA ALA A 91 5.24 -3.20 4.92
C ALA A 91 6.44 -2.64 4.15
N GLU A 92 7.66 -3.02 4.53
CA GLU A 92 8.89 -2.63 3.85
C GLU A 92 8.88 -3.06 2.37
N THR A 93 8.50 -4.31 2.11
CA THR A 93 8.41 -4.88 0.76
C THR A 93 7.36 -4.14 -0.08
N ASN A 94 6.15 -3.96 0.46
CA ASN A 94 5.05 -3.33 -0.27
C ASN A 94 5.31 -1.84 -0.49
N LYS A 95 5.91 -1.15 0.48
CA LYS A 95 6.33 0.25 0.34
C LYS A 95 7.36 0.42 -0.77
N ALA A 96 8.37 -0.45 -0.83
CA ALA A 96 9.34 -0.46 -1.93
C ALA A 96 8.67 -0.71 -3.29
N LYS A 97 7.76 -1.69 -3.37
CA LYS A 97 6.99 -1.96 -4.60
C LYS A 97 6.15 -0.76 -5.03
N THR A 98 5.47 -0.08 -4.11
CA THR A 98 4.66 1.11 -4.44
C THR A 98 5.54 2.27 -4.94
N ARG A 99 6.73 2.45 -4.37
CA ARG A 99 7.71 3.42 -4.89
C ARG A 99 8.12 3.08 -6.32
N ASP A 100 8.49 1.82 -6.57
CA ASP A 100 8.96 1.38 -7.88
C ASP A 100 7.86 1.44 -8.92
N GLU A 101 6.62 1.12 -8.54
CA GLU A 101 5.42 1.33 -9.35
C GLU A 101 5.23 2.80 -9.70
N ALA A 102 5.26 3.70 -8.72
CA ALA A 102 5.14 5.14 -8.97
C ALA A 102 6.21 5.62 -9.95
N GLN A 103 7.46 5.21 -9.77
CA GLN A 103 8.55 5.57 -10.66
C GLN A 103 8.34 5.05 -12.09
N ALA A 104 7.87 3.81 -12.23
CA ALA A 104 7.58 3.21 -13.53
C ALA A 104 6.47 3.96 -14.27
N VAL A 105 5.33 4.21 -13.60
CA VAL A 105 4.19 4.93 -14.20
C VAL A 105 4.55 6.38 -14.53
N ILE A 106 5.33 7.06 -13.66
CA ILE A 106 5.83 8.41 -13.95
C ILE A 106 6.68 8.39 -15.22
N ASN A 107 7.61 7.45 -15.37
CA ASN A 107 8.52 7.40 -16.51
C ASN A 107 7.77 7.10 -17.81
N SER A 108 6.91 6.09 -17.83
CA SER A 108 6.13 5.73 -19.02
C SER A 108 5.21 6.88 -19.45
N THR A 109 4.45 7.44 -18.50
CA THR A 109 3.50 8.53 -18.79
C THR A 109 4.23 9.81 -19.21
N SER A 110 5.38 10.11 -18.63
CA SER A 110 6.17 11.28 -19.04
C SER A 110 6.65 11.19 -20.49
N SER A 111 7.04 9.99 -20.94
CA SER A 111 7.41 9.75 -22.34
C SER A 111 6.20 9.96 -23.26
N GLY A 112 5.06 9.34 -22.93
CA GLY A 112 3.84 9.47 -23.72
C GLY A 112 3.31 10.90 -23.80
N LEU A 113 3.42 11.68 -22.71
CA LEU A 113 3.06 13.11 -22.72
C LEU A 113 3.98 13.94 -23.63
N ALA A 114 5.28 13.61 -23.70
CA ALA A 114 6.19 14.28 -24.63
C ALA A 114 5.83 13.98 -26.09
N ASP A 115 5.53 12.72 -26.40
CA ASP A 115 5.10 12.31 -27.75
C ASP A 115 3.75 12.95 -28.13
N ALA A 116 2.78 12.95 -27.21
CA ALA A 116 1.49 13.59 -27.38
C ALA A 116 1.59 15.09 -27.66
N ARG A 117 2.45 15.80 -26.92
CA ARG A 117 2.73 17.23 -27.17
C ARG A 117 3.33 17.45 -28.55
N SER A 118 4.27 16.61 -28.96
CA SER A 118 4.88 16.68 -30.29
C SER A 118 3.84 16.51 -31.40
N ALA A 119 2.99 15.47 -31.28
CA ALA A 119 1.90 15.21 -32.23
C ALA A 119 0.89 16.37 -32.30
N LEU A 120 0.53 16.94 -31.14
CA LEU A 120 -0.42 18.06 -31.07
C LEU A 120 0.14 19.35 -31.68
N ASN A 121 1.44 19.59 -31.54
CA ASN A 121 2.12 20.72 -32.17
C ASN A 121 2.25 20.55 -33.70
N ALA A 122 2.32 19.30 -34.18
CA ALA A 122 2.36 18.99 -35.61
C ALA A 122 0.96 18.96 -36.25
N ALA A 123 -0.12 18.95 -35.46
CA ALA A 123 -1.49 18.88 -35.95
C ALA A 123 -1.84 20.13 -36.78
N PRO A 124 -2.45 19.98 -37.97
CA PRO A 124 -2.75 21.12 -38.83
C PRO A 124 -3.92 21.94 -38.26
N GLN A 125 -3.72 23.25 -38.17
CA GLN A 125 -4.69 24.21 -37.65
C GLN A 125 -5.56 24.82 -38.75
N GLY A 126 -6.69 25.41 -38.37
CA GLY A 126 -7.64 26.06 -39.29
C GLY A 126 -8.47 25.09 -40.13
N LYS A 127 -8.47 23.80 -39.79
CA LYS A 127 -9.13 22.71 -40.53
C LYS A 127 -10.33 22.13 -39.78
N GLY A 128 -11.08 22.98 -39.07
CA GLY A 128 -12.35 22.63 -38.44
C GLY A 128 -12.24 21.78 -37.16
N ALA A 129 -11.03 21.61 -36.61
CA ALA A 129 -10.77 20.90 -35.36
C ALA A 129 -10.08 21.80 -34.31
N ASP A 130 -10.08 23.13 -34.49
CA ASP A 130 -9.30 24.04 -33.64
C ASP A 130 -9.74 23.98 -32.17
N GLU A 131 -11.06 23.92 -31.92
CA GLU A 131 -11.62 23.72 -30.57
C GLU A 131 -11.18 22.40 -29.93
N ASP A 132 -11.17 21.31 -30.71
CA ASP A 132 -10.71 20.00 -30.23
C ASP A 132 -9.20 20.04 -29.90
N LEU A 133 -8.39 20.68 -30.76
CA LEU A 133 -6.96 20.82 -30.54
C LEU A 133 -6.65 21.68 -29.30
N ASP A 134 -7.44 22.72 -29.03
CA ASP A 134 -7.29 23.54 -27.83
C ASP A 134 -7.70 22.78 -26.56
N GLN A 135 -8.77 22.00 -26.62
CA GLN A 135 -9.14 21.12 -25.51
C GLN A 135 -8.05 20.09 -25.22
N LEU A 136 -7.51 19.46 -26.26
CA LEU A 136 -6.39 18.51 -26.15
C LEU A 136 -5.14 19.15 -25.51
N ARG A 137 -4.85 20.42 -25.80
CA ARG A 137 -3.74 21.16 -25.16
C ARG A 137 -3.99 21.35 -23.68
N SER A 138 -5.21 21.72 -23.31
CA SER A 138 -5.63 21.84 -21.90
C SER A 138 -5.51 20.52 -21.16
N ASP A 139 -5.96 19.41 -21.76
CA ASP A 139 -5.93 18.09 -21.14
C ASP A 139 -4.50 17.60 -20.90
N LEU A 140 -3.59 17.84 -21.86
CA LEU A 140 -2.16 17.56 -21.67
C LEU A 140 -1.56 18.40 -20.55
N ALA A 141 -1.86 19.70 -20.48
CA ALA A 141 -1.37 20.55 -19.40
C ALA A 141 -1.83 20.07 -18.00
N GLN A 142 -3.06 19.55 -17.90
CA GLN A 142 -3.55 18.95 -16.66
C GLN A 142 -2.87 17.61 -16.34
N ALA A 143 -2.54 16.80 -17.36
CA ALA A 143 -1.79 15.57 -17.17
C ALA A 143 -0.35 15.85 -16.71
N ASP A 144 0.29 16.89 -17.24
CA ASP A 144 1.62 17.35 -16.82
C ASP A 144 1.63 17.84 -15.37
N ALA A 145 0.61 18.58 -14.95
CA ALA A 145 0.44 18.96 -13.56
C ALA A 145 0.36 17.72 -12.65
N SER A 146 -0.43 16.70 -13.04
CA SER A 146 -0.52 15.44 -12.31
C SER A 146 0.80 14.67 -12.25
N ILE A 147 1.65 14.71 -13.29
CA ILE A 147 3.01 14.14 -13.24
C ILE A 147 3.95 14.94 -12.33
N SER A 148 3.83 16.27 -12.31
CA SER A 148 4.58 17.11 -11.39
C SER A 148 4.23 16.76 -9.93
N ASP A 149 2.95 16.63 -9.62
CA ASP A 149 2.47 16.21 -8.30
C ASP A 149 2.94 14.79 -7.96
N ALA A 150 2.91 13.87 -8.92
CA ALA A 150 3.41 12.51 -8.74
C ALA A 150 4.89 12.49 -8.35
N ARG A 151 5.73 13.28 -9.03
CA ARG A 151 7.16 13.40 -8.71
C ARG A 151 7.38 14.02 -7.34
N SER A 152 6.64 15.08 -7.00
CA SER A 152 6.68 15.72 -5.68
C SER A 152 6.34 14.73 -4.55
N ASN A 153 5.26 13.97 -4.74
CA ASN A 153 4.83 12.94 -3.79
C ASN A 153 5.87 11.81 -3.67
N LEU A 154 6.46 11.37 -4.79
CA LEU A 154 7.52 10.37 -4.80
C LEU A 154 8.74 10.83 -4.00
N THR A 155 9.22 12.05 -4.23
CA THR A 155 10.35 12.63 -3.47
C THR A 155 10.03 12.82 -1.99
N SER A 156 8.76 13.09 -1.66
CA SER A 156 8.29 13.27 -0.29
C SER A 156 8.02 11.96 0.46
N GLY A 157 8.25 10.80 -0.16
CA GLY A 157 7.96 9.49 0.44
C GLY A 157 6.48 9.08 0.44
N LYS A 158 5.60 9.90 -0.15
CA LYS A 158 4.15 9.70 -0.24
C LYS A 158 3.81 8.82 -1.44
N PHE A 159 4.23 7.55 -1.39
CA PHE A 159 4.26 6.71 -2.59
C PHE A 159 2.86 6.34 -3.11
N LYS A 160 1.86 6.18 -2.23
CA LYS A 160 0.48 5.89 -2.68
C LYS A 160 -0.12 7.09 -3.42
N GLU A 161 0.12 8.29 -2.93
CA GLU A 161 -0.27 9.55 -3.55
C GLU A 161 0.48 9.79 -4.87
N ALA A 162 1.74 9.38 -4.94
CA ALA A 162 2.53 9.40 -6.16
C ALA A 162 1.92 8.49 -7.24
N VAL A 163 1.59 7.23 -6.90
CA VAL A 163 0.89 6.32 -7.81
C VAL A 163 -0.46 6.91 -8.25
N ALA A 164 -1.26 7.44 -7.32
CA ALA A 164 -2.57 8.01 -7.65
C ALA A 164 -2.46 9.19 -8.63
N SER A 165 -1.50 10.10 -8.40
CA SER A 165 -1.25 11.25 -9.27
C SER A 165 -0.73 10.80 -10.64
N ALA A 166 0.17 9.83 -10.68
CA ALA A 166 0.72 9.29 -11.93
C ALA A 166 -0.37 8.59 -12.76
N ARG A 167 -1.23 7.77 -12.14
CA ARG A 167 -2.36 7.13 -12.82
C ARG A 167 -3.42 8.11 -13.30
N SER A 168 -3.60 9.24 -12.60
CA SER A 168 -4.46 10.33 -13.10
C SER A 168 -3.92 10.90 -14.41
N ALA A 169 -2.61 11.11 -14.51
CA ALA A 169 -1.97 11.55 -15.75
C ALA A 169 -2.07 10.50 -16.86
N GLU A 170 -1.82 9.23 -16.53
CA GLU A 170 -1.96 8.10 -17.48
C GLU A 170 -3.37 8.02 -18.05
N SER A 171 -4.41 8.13 -17.21
CA SER A 171 -5.80 8.14 -17.65
C SER A 171 -6.11 9.31 -18.58
N LYS A 172 -5.59 10.52 -18.30
CA LYS A 172 -5.77 11.69 -19.18
C LYS A 172 -5.05 11.51 -20.51
N LEU A 173 -3.87 10.91 -20.50
CA LEU A 173 -3.13 10.58 -21.72
C LEU A 173 -3.90 9.54 -22.58
N GLY A 174 -4.51 8.53 -21.97
CA GLY A 174 -5.38 7.59 -22.70
C GLY A 174 -6.63 8.26 -23.29
N GLN A 175 -7.23 9.22 -22.58
CA GLN A 175 -8.34 10.03 -23.12
C GLN A 175 -7.89 10.91 -24.28
N PHE A 176 -6.69 11.50 -24.19
CA PHE A 176 -6.06 12.28 -25.26
C PHE A 176 -5.91 11.46 -26.54
N GLU A 177 -5.45 10.20 -26.48
CA GLU A 177 -5.28 9.35 -27.66
C GLU A 177 -6.61 9.16 -28.43
N GLY A 178 -7.72 8.93 -27.72
CA GLY A 178 -9.04 8.81 -28.34
C GLY A 178 -9.56 10.13 -28.93
N ALA A 179 -9.33 11.24 -28.23
CA ALA A 179 -9.75 12.56 -28.70
C ALA A 179 -8.91 13.07 -29.90
N VAL A 180 -7.63 12.71 -29.99
CA VAL A 180 -6.81 12.96 -31.18
C VAL A 180 -7.39 12.28 -32.42
N GLN A 181 -7.83 11.01 -32.31
CA GLN A 181 -8.45 10.31 -33.43
C GLN A 181 -9.68 11.07 -33.96
N THR A 182 -10.49 11.63 -33.05
CA THR A 182 -11.67 12.44 -33.40
C THR A 182 -11.26 13.73 -34.10
N ALA A 183 -10.27 14.46 -33.57
CA ALA A 183 -9.75 15.68 -34.19
C ALA A 183 -9.18 15.41 -35.59
N MET A 184 -8.43 14.31 -35.76
CA MET A 184 -7.87 13.92 -37.06
C MET A 184 -8.95 13.56 -38.08
N GLN A 185 -10.04 12.90 -37.65
CA GLN A 185 -11.17 12.62 -38.54
C GLN A 185 -11.84 13.90 -39.04
N LYS A 186 -12.08 14.88 -38.15
CA LYS A 186 -12.65 16.19 -38.55
C LYS A 186 -11.77 16.92 -39.56
N ILE A 187 -10.45 16.86 -39.39
CA ILE A 187 -9.48 17.44 -40.32
C ILE A 187 -9.56 16.75 -41.68
N GLU A 188 -9.69 15.43 -41.71
CA GLU A 188 -9.83 14.69 -42.97
C GLU A 188 -11.15 14.99 -43.68
N ASP A 189 -12.26 15.02 -42.94
CA ASP A 189 -13.58 15.41 -43.47
C ASP A 189 -13.56 16.83 -44.04
N TRP A 190 -12.84 17.76 -43.38
CA TRP A 190 -12.63 19.10 -43.88
C TRP A 190 -11.86 19.09 -45.21
N LYS A 191 -10.78 18.29 -45.33
CA LYS A 191 -10.02 18.19 -46.58
C LYS A 191 -10.89 17.66 -47.71
N GLU A 192 -11.65 16.59 -47.48
CA GLU A 192 -12.57 15.98 -48.45
C GLU A 192 -13.58 17.00 -49.00
N LYS A 193 -14.24 17.75 -48.10
CA LYS A 193 -15.20 18.81 -48.47
C LYS A 193 -14.56 19.94 -49.27
N ASN A 194 -13.28 20.23 -49.04
CA ASN A 194 -12.55 21.33 -49.68
C ASN A 194 -11.61 20.90 -50.81
N LYS A 195 -11.65 19.62 -51.23
CA LYS A 195 -10.77 19.06 -52.29
C LYS A 195 -10.76 19.87 -53.58
N ALA A 196 -11.92 20.41 -53.98
CA ALA A 196 -12.06 21.18 -55.22
C ALA A 196 -11.27 22.50 -55.23
N TRP A 197 -10.96 23.07 -54.06
CA TRP A 197 -10.24 24.33 -53.91
C TRP A 197 -8.76 24.13 -53.53
N TYR A 198 -8.41 23.05 -52.83
CA TYR A 198 -7.07 22.81 -52.28
C TYR A 198 -6.14 21.90 -53.14
N LEU A 199 -6.69 21.12 -54.09
CA LEU A 199 -5.91 20.22 -54.98
C LEU A 199 -5.63 20.81 -56.38
N ARG A 200 -5.90 22.10 -56.60
CA ARG A 200 -5.53 22.82 -57.82
C ARG A 200 -4.18 23.50 -57.70
#